data_AF-A0AAV0WF48-F1
#
_entry.id   AF-A0AAV0WF48-F1
#
_cell.length_a   1.000
_cell.length_b   1.000
_cell.length_c   1.000
_cell.angle_alpha   90.00
_cell.angle_beta   90.00
_cell.angle_gamma   90.00
#
_symmetry.space_group_name_H-M   'P 1'
#
loop_
_entity.id
_entity.type
_entity.pdbx_description
1 polymer ?
#
loop_
_entity_poly.entity_id
_entity_poly.type
_entity_poly.pdbx_seq_one_letter_code
_entity_poly.pdbx_strand_id
1 'polypeptide(L)'
;MCREDFLTVRIENYLYPKPYLGYSFEKTVEDSNISPESEKCLRDRCVSFILHLGNQLQQRLPHNINVLENISLLSVSNTLKVVKDTLIPLMEMMDIEMETIGKINVQWDNITNIKWLEKTDTH
;
A
#
# COMPACT_ATOMS: atom_id res chain seq x y z
N MET A 1 13.30 -5.37 -20.20
CA MET A 1 12.88 -5.50 -18.79
C MET A 1 12.53 -4.08 -18.34
N CYS A 2 11.25 -3.78 -18.13
CA CYS A 2 10.80 -2.40 -17.86
C CYS A 2 11.40 -1.93 -16.52
N ARG A 3 12.05 -0.75 -16.52
CA ARG A 3 12.78 -0.20 -15.37
C ARG A 3 11.91 0.64 -14.43
N GLU A 4 10.61 0.74 -14.72
CA GLU A 4 9.73 1.66 -14.00
C GLU A 4 8.96 0.94 -12.89
N ASP A 5 8.71 1.67 -11.80
CA ASP A 5 7.98 1.17 -10.65
C ASP A 5 6.49 1.08 -10.96
N PHE A 6 5.97 -0.15 -10.95
CA PHE A 6 4.55 -0.45 -11.15
C PHE A 6 3.64 0.40 -10.26
N LEU A 7 4.06 0.84 -9.07
CA LEU A 7 3.22 1.63 -8.17
C LEU A 7 3.05 3.10 -8.59
N THR A 8 3.86 3.59 -9.53
CA THR A 8 3.91 5.02 -9.89
C THR A 8 3.52 5.31 -11.34
N VAL A 9 3.46 4.28 -12.18
CA VAL A 9 3.24 4.41 -13.63
C VAL A 9 1.79 4.21 -14.04
N ARG A 10 1.38 4.82 -15.14
CA ARG A 10 0.09 4.49 -15.77
C ARG A 10 0.22 3.18 -16.55
N ILE A 11 -0.45 2.13 -16.05
CA ILE A 11 -0.37 0.77 -16.59
C ILE A 11 -0.83 0.73 -18.06
N GLU A 12 -1.80 1.58 -18.41
CA GLU A 12 -2.39 1.66 -19.75
C GLU A 12 -1.34 1.98 -20.82
N ASN A 13 -0.30 2.75 -20.47
CA ASN A 13 0.77 3.14 -21.41
C ASN A 13 1.70 1.97 -21.78
N TYR A 14 1.65 0.88 -21.02
CA TYR A 14 2.52 -0.28 -21.17
C TYR A 14 1.77 -1.53 -21.65
N LEU A 15 0.49 -1.39 -21.99
CA LEU A 15 -0.30 -2.49 -22.53
C LEU A 15 0.13 -2.84 -23.94
N TYR A 16 0.44 -4.11 -24.14
CA TYR A 16 0.64 -4.64 -25.48
C TYR A 16 -0.70 -4.77 -26.21
N PRO A 17 -0.82 -4.40 -27.51
CA PRO A 17 -2.10 -4.39 -28.24
C PRO A 17 -2.84 -5.73 -28.30
N LYS A 18 -2.12 -6.86 -28.23
CA LYS A 18 -2.70 -8.21 -28.13
C LYS A 18 -2.05 -8.97 -26.98
N PRO A 19 -2.42 -8.70 -25.73
CA PRO A 19 -1.71 -9.23 -24.57
C PRO A 19 -1.94 -10.74 -24.48
N TYR A 20 -0.85 -11.48 -24.26
CA TYR A 20 -0.91 -12.89 -23.92
C TYR A 20 -1.44 -13.04 -22.49
N LEU A 21 -2.56 -13.74 -22.32
CA LEU A 21 -3.25 -13.87 -21.03
C LEU A 21 -2.89 -15.16 -20.27
N GLY A 22 -1.90 -15.90 -20.77
CA GLY A 22 -1.41 -17.13 -20.16
C GLY A 22 -1.86 -18.38 -20.91
N TYR A 23 -1.10 -19.47 -20.73
CA TYR A 23 -1.25 -20.70 -21.50
C TYR A 23 -2.66 -21.29 -21.38
N SER A 24 -3.19 -21.36 -20.17
CA SER A 24 -4.53 -21.91 -19.93
C SER A 24 -5.62 -21.09 -20.63
N PHE A 25 -5.49 -19.77 -20.69
CA PHE A 25 -6.45 -18.92 -21.39
C PHE A 25 -6.39 -19.19 -22.90
N GLU A 26 -5.19 -19.11 -23.49
CA GLU A 26 -5.04 -19.30 -24.94
C GLU A 26 -5.49 -20.70 -25.37
N LYS A 27 -5.12 -21.74 -24.62
CA LYS A 27 -5.53 -23.12 -24.90
C LYS A 27 -7.05 -23.31 -24.77
N THR A 28 -7.67 -22.70 -23.76
CA THR A 28 -9.13 -22.80 -23.59
C THR A 28 -9.87 -22.10 -24.72
N VAL A 29 -9.38 -20.95 -25.18
CA VAL A 29 -9.94 -20.23 -26.33
C VAL A 29 -9.82 -21.07 -27.62
N GLU A 30 -8.65 -21.68 -27.85
CA GLU A 30 -8.40 -22.56 -28.99
C GLU A 30 -9.32 -23.80 -28.96
N ASP A 31 -9.44 -24.47 -27.81
CA ASP A 31 -10.27 -25.65 -27.64
C ASP A 31 -11.78 -25.35 -27.71
N SER A 32 -12.20 -24.10 -27.42
CA SER A 32 -13.62 -23.72 -27.34
C SER A 32 -14.26 -23.32 -28.67
N ASN A 33 -13.48 -23.18 -29.76
CA ASN A 33 -13.96 -22.78 -31.09
C ASN A 33 -14.93 -21.57 -31.08
N ILE A 34 -14.69 -20.60 -30.20
CA ILE A 34 -15.51 -19.39 -30.10
C ILE A 34 -15.27 -18.47 -31.31
N SER A 35 -16.27 -17.64 -31.66
CA SER A 35 -16.08 -16.70 -32.76
C SER A 35 -15.00 -15.66 -32.43
N PRO A 36 -14.30 -15.12 -33.45
CA PRO A 36 -13.28 -14.07 -33.24
C PRO A 36 -13.81 -12.85 -32.49
N GLU A 37 -15.08 -12.48 -32.70
CA GLU A 37 -15.72 -11.37 -31.99
C GLU A 37 -15.93 -11.68 -30.50
N SER A 38 -16.34 -12.91 -30.18
CA SER A 38 -16.50 -13.36 -28.79
C SER A 38 -15.15 -13.49 -28.08
N GLU A 39 -14.12 -13.99 -28.76
CA GLU A 39 -12.75 -14.01 -28.22
C GLU A 39 -12.28 -12.59 -27.89
N LYS A 40 -12.43 -11.65 -28.84
CA LYS A 40 -12.02 -10.27 -28.64
C LYS A 40 -12.73 -9.64 -27.44
N CYS A 41 -14.06 -9.81 -27.35
CA CYS A 41 -14.85 -9.31 -26.22
C CYS A 41 -14.37 -9.91 -24.88
N LEU A 42 -14.08 -11.22 -24.84
CA LEU A 42 -13.57 -11.89 -23.64
C LEU A 42 -12.20 -11.32 -23.25
N ARG A 43 -11.28 -11.19 -24.21
CA ARG A 43 -9.94 -10.66 -23.99
C ARG A 43 -9.98 -9.22 -23.48
N ASP A 44 -10.81 -8.37 -24.09
CA ASP A 44 -11.00 -6.98 -23.66
C ASP A 44 -11.52 -6.89 -22.22
N ARG A 45 -12.45 -7.78 -21.83
CA ARG A 45 -12.94 -7.85 -20.44
C ARG A 45 -11.86 -8.29 -19.46
N CYS A 46 -11.05 -9.28 -19.81
CA CYS A 46 -9.93 -9.71 -18.97
C CYS A 46 -8.89 -8.60 -18.81
N VAL A 47 -8.53 -7.91 -19.89
CA VAL A 47 -7.60 -6.77 -19.85
C VAL A 47 -8.17 -5.65 -18.99
N SER A 48 -9.45 -5.28 -19.18
CA SER A 48 -10.11 -4.26 -18.36
C SER A 48 -10.12 -4.63 -16.88
N PHE A 49 -10.37 -5.90 -16.54
CA PHE A 49 -10.32 -6.36 -15.16
C PHE A 49 -8.92 -6.22 -14.56
N ILE A 50 -7.88 -6.66 -15.27
CA ILE A 50 -6.48 -6.56 -14.81
C ILE A 50 -6.09 -5.09 -14.62
N LEU A 51 -6.49 -4.20 -15.53
CA LEU A 51 -6.25 -2.77 -15.41
C LEU A 51 -6.92 -2.17 -14.19
N HIS A 52 -8.20 -2.48 -13.98
CA HIS A 52 -8.92 -2.02 -12.80
C HIS A 52 -8.30 -2.54 -11.51
N LEU A 53 -7.90 -3.82 -11.48
CA LEU A 53 -7.21 -4.40 -10.33
C LEU A 53 -5.87 -3.69 -10.07
N GLY A 54 -5.07 -3.47 -11.12
CA GLY A 54 -3.80 -2.74 -11.03
C GLY A 54 -3.99 -1.34 -10.48
N ASN A 55 -4.96 -0.58 -11.00
CA ASN A 55 -5.28 0.76 -10.54
C ASN A 55 -5.75 0.78 -9.08
N GLN A 56 -6.54 -0.21 -8.64
CA GLN A 56 -6.93 -0.34 -7.23
C GLN A 56 -5.73 -0.64 -6.32
N LEU A 57 -4.80 -1.48 -6.76
CA LEU A 57 -3.57 -1.77 -6.01
C LEU A 57 -2.68 -0.52 -5.90
N GLN A 58 -2.48 0.21 -7.00
CA GLN A 58 -1.74 1.47 -7.02
C GLN A 58 -2.37 2.55 -6.13
N GLN A 59 -3.69 2.57 -5.98
CA GLN A 59 -4.37 3.52 -5.10
C GLN A 59 -4.15 3.19 -3.61
N ARG A 60 -4.12 1.90 -3.24
CA ARG A 60 -4.11 1.48 -1.83
C ARG A 60 -2.71 1.19 -1.28
N LEU A 61 -1.85 0.56 -2.08
CA LEU A 61 -0.54 0.10 -1.60
C LEU A 61 0.39 1.25 -1.16
N PRO A 62 0.56 2.34 -1.92
CA PRO A 62 1.45 3.43 -1.50
C PRO A 62 1.02 4.06 -0.19
N HIS A 63 -0.30 4.26 -0.01
CA HIS A 63 -0.86 4.76 1.24
C HIS A 63 -0.58 3.79 2.39
N ASN A 64 -0.85 2.49 2.20
CA ASN A 64 -0.61 1.48 3.23
C ASN A 64 0.88 1.34 3.59
N ILE A 65 1.78 1.46 2.61
CA ILE A 65 3.23 1.45 2.85
C ILE A 65 3.61 2.66 3.72
N ASN A 66 3.14 3.86 3.36
CA ASN A 66 3.39 5.06 4.16
C ASN A 66 2.83 4.94 5.59
N VAL A 67 1.65 4.31 5.78
CA VAL A 67 1.11 4.03 7.12
C VAL A 67 2.05 3.12 7.91
N LEU A 68 2.52 2.02 7.30
CA LEU A 68 3.45 1.09 7.95
C LEU A 68 4.79 1.75 8.28
N GLU A 69 5.30 2.62 7.40
CA GLU A 69 6.50 3.42 7.67
C GLU A 69 6.28 4.38 8.85
N ASN A 70 5.13 5.05 8.92
CA ASN A 70 4.82 5.93 10.05
C ASN A 70 4.63 5.17 11.38
N ILE A 71 4.19 3.91 11.36
CA ILE A 71 4.17 3.07 12.57
C ILE A 71 5.58 2.87 13.14
N SER A 72 6.63 2.91 12.32
CA SER A 72 8.02 2.80 12.80
C SER A 72 8.44 3.95 13.73
N LEU A 73 7.71 5.08 13.72
CA LEU A 73 7.88 6.19 14.67
C LEU A 73 7.69 5.74 16.12
N LEU A 74 6.83 4.74 16.34
CA LEU A 74 6.55 4.18 17.67
C LEU A 74 7.60 3.15 18.13
N SER A 75 8.61 2.85 17.31
CA SER A 75 9.68 1.92 17.71
C SER A 75 10.39 2.43 18.97
N VAL A 76 10.84 1.52 19.83
CA VAL A 76 11.56 1.87 21.07
C VAL A 76 12.71 2.84 20.81
N SER A 77 13.44 2.62 19.71
CA SER A 77 14.56 3.46 19.31
C SER A 77 14.16 4.90 18.99
N ASN A 78 12.99 5.13 18.38
CA ASN A 78 12.50 6.46 18.04
C ASN A 78 11.80 7.11 19.25
N THR A 79 11.02 6.33 19.99
CA THR A 79 10.31 6.76 21.20
C THR A 79 11.25 7.28 22.29
N LEU A 80 12.45 6.72 22.42
CA LEU A 80 13.42 7.13 23.46
C LEU A 80 14.40 8.24 23.02
N LYS A 81 14.28 8.77 21.80
CA LYS A 81 15.12 9.91 21.36
C LYS A 81 14.74 11.19 22.09
N VAL A 82 15.75 12.01 22.38
CA VAL A 82 15.56 13.35 22.96
C VAL A 82 14.81 14.27 21.98
N VAL A 83 15.21 14.22 20.70
CA VAL A 83 14.52 14.91 19.61
C VAL A 83 13.69 13.86 18.87
N LYS A 84 12.37 13.99 18.92
CA LYS A 84 11.44 13.05 18.31
C LYS A 84 10.79 13.66 17.08
N ASP A 85 10.52 12.80 16.12
CA ASP A 85 9.64 13.13 15.02
C ASP A 85 8.20 13.20 15.53
N THR A 86 7.40 14.06 14.89
CA THR A 86 5.99 14.24 15.26
C THR A 86 5.16 13.00 14.92
N LEU A 87 4.25 12.63 15.82
CA LEU A 87 3.26 11.57 15.57
C LEU A 87 2.00 12.08 14.85
N ILE A 88 1.88 13.39 14.62
CA ILE A 88 0.66 13.99 14.02
C ILE A 88 0.24 13.30 12.73
N PRO A 89 1.14 13.05 11.73
CA PRO A 89 0.74 12.36 10.50
C PRO A 89 0.16 10.97 10.75
N LEU A 90 0.74 10.22 11.70
CA LEU A 90 0.22 8.89 12.07
C LEU A 90 -1.15 8.99 12.74
N MET A 91 -1.33 9.95 13.64
CA MET A 91 -2.60 10.13 14.36
C MET A 91 -3.73 10.63 13.45
N GLU A 92 -3.43 11.52 12.50
CA GLU A 92 -4.37 11.96 11.47
C GLU A 92 -4.80 10.78 10.57
N MET A 93 -3.87 9.91 10.18
CA MET A 93 -4.19 8.69 9.41
C MET A 93 -5.03 7.68 10.20
N MET A 94 -5.00 7.72 11.54
CA MET A 94 -5.80 6.87 12.42
C MET A 94 -7.16 7.50 12.80
N ASP A 95 -7.53 8.63 12.16
CA ASP A 95 -8.77 9.36 12.43
C ASP A 95 -8.94 9.76 13.91
N ILE A 96 -7.84 10.09 14.59
CA ILE A 96 -7.89 10.53 15.99
C ILE A 96 -8.40 11.97 16.07
N GLU A 97 -9.29 12.24 17.02
CA GLU A 97 -9.82 13.60 17.25
C GLU A 97 -8.72 14.61 17.60
N MET A 98 -8.83 15.84 17.05
CA MET A 98 -7.83 16.90 17.23
C MET A 98 -7.50 17.21 18.69
N GLU A 99 -8.50 17.17 19.59
CA GLU A 99 -8.27 17.39 21.02
C GLU A 99 -7.37 16.30 21.62
N THR A 100 -7.60 15.04 21.22
CA THR A 100 -6.83 13.88 21.66
C THR A 100 -5.42 13.91 21.07
N ILE A 101 -5.27 14.33 19.81
CA ILE A 101 -3.97 14.55 19.16
C ILE A 101 -3.10 15.51 19.99
N GLY A 102 -3.67 16.64 20.43
CA GLY A 102 -2.95 17.61 21.25
C GLY A 102 -2.44 17.00 22.56
N LYS A 103 -3.27 16.21 23.25
CA LYS A 103 -2.89 15.52 24.50
C LYS A 103 -1.79 14.50 24.26
N ILE A 104 -1.91 13.68 23.21
CA ILE A 104 -0.90 12.66 22.87
C ILE A 104 0.43 13.31 22.51
N ASN A 105 0.43 14.39 21.72
CA ASN A 105 1.66 15.04 21.30
C ASN A 105 2.47 15.58 22.50
N VAL A 106 1.78 16.16 23.49
CA VAL A 106 2.42 16.60 24.75
C VAL A 106 3.01 15.42 25.53
N GLN A 107 2.31 14.28 25.57
CA GLN A 107 2.83 13.08 26.25
C GLN A 107 4.04 12.48 25.50
N TRP A 108 3.98 12.47 24.17
CA TRP A 108 5.05 11.98 23.30
C TRP A 108 6.36 12.73 23.51
N ASP A 109 6.31 14.06 23.58
CA ASP A 109 7.49 14.87 23.86
C ASP A 109 8.06 14.57 25.25
N ASN A 110 7.19 14.38 26.23
CA ASN A 110 7.57 14.17 27.63
C ASN A 110 8.00 12.74 27.97
N ILE A 111 7.75 11.74 27.12
CA ILE A 111 7.95 10.32 27.46
C ILE A 111 9.40 9.99 27.88
N THR A 112 10.39 10.71 27.35
CA THR A 112 11.81 10.57 27.71
C THR A 112 12.17 11.15 29.07
N ASN A 113 11.32 12.04 29.60
CA ASN A 113 11.50 12.64 30.93
C ASN A 113 10.84 11.81 32.04
N ILE A 114 10.05 10.78 31.67
CA ILE A 114 9.37 9.90 32.61
C ILE A 114 10.37 8.88 33.17
N LYS A 115 10.41 8.77 34.50
CA LYS A 115 11.16 7.70 35.16
C LYS A 115 10.37 6.39 35.09
N TRP A 116 10.85 5.47 34.27
CA TRP A 116 10.34 4.10 34.21
C TRP A 116 10.59 3.37 35.53
N LEU A 117 9.53 2.87 36.18
CA LEU A 117 9.59 2.15 37.45
C LEU A 117 9.99 0.69 37.23
N GLU A 118 9.40 0.04 36.23
CA GLU A 118 9.67 -1.35 35.86
C GLU A 118 10.68 -1.38 34.71
N LYS A 119 11.90 -1.85 34.99
CA LYS A 119 13.00 -1.91 34.00
C LYS A 119 13.49 -3.33 33.72
N THR A 120 12.90 -4.33 34.38
CA THR A 120 13.47 -5.68 34.53
C THR A 120 12.72 -6.79 33.82
N ASP A 121 11.72 -6.48 32.99
CA ASP A 121 11.02 -7.53 32.23
C ASP A 121 11.23 -7.35 30.72
N THR A 122 12.21 -8.08 30.20
CA THR A 122 12.36 -8.39 28.77
C THR A 122 12.82 -9.84 28.67
N HIS A 123 11.91 -10.75 29.01
CA HIS A 123 12.01 -12.17 28.67
C HIS A 123 11.56 -12.43 27.23
#